data_AF-A0A2S9GBC1-F1
#
_entry.id   AF-A0A2S9GBC1-F1
#
_cell.length_a   1.000
_cell.length_b   1.000
_cell.length_c   1.000
_cell.angle_alpha   90.00
_cell.angle_beta   90.00
_cell.angle_gamma   90.00
#
_symmetry.space_group_name_H-M   'P 1'
#
loop_
_entity.id
_entity.type
_entity.pdbx_description
1 polymer ?
#
loop_
_entity_poly.entity_id
_entity_poly.type
_entity_poly.pdbx_seq_one_letter_code
_entity_poly.pdbx_strand_id
1 'polypeptide(L)'
;GFDSQRKAKQAWAEGRFDREISPVEAPVLDENKQPTSERAFVPRDQGLRDTTLEGLASLKPVMEGAIHTAGTSSQISDGAAAVL
;
A
#
# COMPACT_ATOMS: atom_id res chain seq x y z
N GLY A 1 -2.78 -4.61 -11.78
CA GLY A 1 -3.09 -5.18 -10.46
C GLY A 1 -2.14 -6.30 -10.10
N PHE A 2 -2.38 -7.52 -10.60
CA PHE A 2 -1.71 -8.74 -10.17
C PHE A 2 -0.17 -8.67 -10.21
N ASP A 3 0.41 -8.41 -11.39
CA ASP A 3 1.88 -8.39 -11.51
C ASP A 3 2.55 -7.28 -10.70
N SER A 4 1.87 -6.14 -10.51
CA SER A 4 2.38 -5.06 -9.65
C SER A 4 2.49 -5.53 -8.20
N GLN A 5 1.42 -6.13 -7.66
CA GLN A 5 1.40 -6.69 -6.30
C GLN A 5 2.40 -7.84 -6.13
N ARG A 6 2.52 -8.72 -7.12
CA ARG A 6 3.51 -9.82 -7.12
C ARG A 6 4.94 -9.30 -7.06
N LYS A 7 5.30 -8.32 -7.92
CA LYS A 7 6.64 -7.72 -7.95
C LYS A 7 6.95 -6.94 -6.67
N ALA A 8 5.99 -6.17 -6.15
CA ALA A 8 6.15 -5.42 -4.91
C ALA A 8 6.43 -6.37 -3.71
N LYS A 9 5.65 -7.45 -3.58
CA LYS A 9 5.89 -8.50 -2.57
C LYS A 9 7.26 -9.12 -2.68
N GLN A 10 7.68 -9.47 -3.89
CA GLN A 10 9.00 -10.02 -4.14
C GLN A 10 10.10 -9.04 -3.71
N ALA A 11 10.01 -7.77 -4.11
CA ALA A 11 10.98 -6.74 -3.74
C ALA A 11 11.07 -6.54 -2.22
N TRP A 12 9.92 -6.57 -1.53
CA TRP A 12 9.87 -6.49 -0.07
C TRP A 12 10.39 -7.75 0.64
N ALA A 13 10.16 -8.94 0.09
CA ALA A 13 10.68 -10.18 0.63
C ALA A 13 12.20 -10.28 0.47
N GLU A 14 12.75 -9.67 -0.58
CA GLU A 14 14.17 -9.63 -0.88
C GLU A 14 14.89 -8.40 -0.28
N GLY A 15 14.21 -7.58 0.54
CA GLY A 15 14.81 -6.41 1.19
C GLY A 15 15.29 -5.31 0.22
N ARG A 16 14.74 -5.24 -1.00
CA ARG A 16 15.24 -4.33 -2.04
C ARG A 16 15.07 -2.85 -1.67
N PHE A 17 14.02 -2.54 -0.91
CA PHE A 17 13.65 -1.19 -0.46
C PHE A 17 14.35 -0.74 0.83
N ASP A 18 15.06 -1.65 1.52
CA ASP A 18 15.67 -1.36 2.83
C ASP A 18 16.69 -0.21 2.78
N ARG A 19 17.26 0.06 1.59
CA ARG A 19 18.27 1.10 1.37
C ARG A 19 17.69 2.47 1.08
N GLU A 20 16.42 2.56 0.69
CA GLU A 20 15.77 3.82 0.28
C GLU A 20 14.68 4.29 1.26
N ILE A 21 14.27 3.43 2.19
CA ILE A 21 13.27 3.77 3.21
C ILE A 21 13.94 4.32 4.46
N SER A 22 13.50 5.51 4.87
CA SER A 22 13.74 6.03 6.22
C SER A 22 12.50 5.74 7.09
N PRO A 23 12.58 4.85 8.10
CA PRO A 23 11.45 4.58 8.97
C PRO A 23 10.96 5.86 9.67
N VAL A 24 9.66 6.10 9.62
CA VAL A 24 9.03 7.27 10.25
C VAL A 24 8.29 6.82 11.51
N GLU A 25 8.49 7.53 12.61
CA GLU A 25 7.69 7.35 13.82
C GLU A 25 6.41 8.18 13.72
N ALA A 26 5.24 7.53 13.83
CA ALA A 26 3.93 8.16 13.70
C ALA A 26 3.03 7.81 14.90
N PRO A 27 2.08 8.70 15.29
CA PRO A 27 1.06 8.36 16.28
C PRO A 27 0.14 7.26 15.76
N VAL A 28 -0.15 6.26 16.59
CA VAL A 28 -1.15 5.23 16.26
C VAL A 28 -2.53 5.85 16.42
N LEU A 29 -3.39 5.69 15.40
CA LEU A 29 -4.77 6.16 15.43
C LEU A 29 -5.73 5.04 15.82
N ASP A 30 -6.78 5.37 16.57
CA ASP A 30 -7.87 4.45 16.88
C ASP A 30 -8.86 4.30 15.70
N GLU A 31 -9.92 3.52 15.91
CA GLU A 31 -10.99 3.30 14.91
C GLU A 31 -11.74 4.57 14.50
N ASN A 32 -11.73 5.60 15.36
CA ASN A 32 -12.34 6.91 15.13
C ASN A 32 -11.33 7.92 14.54
N LYS A 33 -10.15 7.43 14.13
CA LYS A 33 -9.04 8.21 13.57
C LYS A 33 -8.49 9.26 14.55
N GLN A 34 -8.64 9.03 15.86
CA GLN A 34 -8.05 9.88 16.90
C GLN A 34 -6.69 9.32 17.34
N PRO A 35 -5.70 10.20 17.64
CA PRO A 35 -4.42 9.74 18.16
C PRO A 35 -4.57 9.04 19.51
N THR A 36 -3.93 7.89 19.64
CA THR A 36 -3.71 7.21 20.92
C THR A 36 -2.47 7.78 21.62
N SER A 37 -2.13 7.27 22.81
CA SER A 37 -0.86 7.59 23.47
C SER A 37 0.34 6.84 22.88
N GLU A 38 0.12 5.90 21.96
CA GLU A 38 1.18 5.09 21.35
C GLU A 38 1.75 5.75 20.10
N ARG A 39 3.06 5.59 19.91
CA ARG A 39 3.77 5.93 18.68
C ARG A 39 4.48 4.69 18.17
N ALA A 40 4.44 4.47 16.86
CA ALA A 40 5.05 3.31 16.22
C ALA A 40 5.89 3.74 15.03
N PHE A 41 7.00 3.03 14.81
CA PHE A 41 7.74 3.14 13.56
C PHE A 41 6.96 2.48 12.43
N VAL A 42 6.95 3.12 11.27
CA VAL A 42 6.39 2.61 10.02
C VAL A 42 7.54 2.33 9.05
N PRO A 43 8.14 1.12 9.10
CA PRO A 43 9.27 0.78 8.25
C PRO A 43 8.86 0.12 6.92
N ARG A 44 7.56 -0.11 6.67
CA ARG A 44 7.08 -0.86 5.49
C ARG A 44 5.90 -0.20 4.80
N ASP A 45 5.82 -0.43 3.49
CA ASP A 45 4.67 -0.06 2.66
C ASP A 45 3.42 -0.82 3.11
N GLN A 46 2.31 -0.09 3.28
CA GLN A 46 1.04 -0.66 3.73
C GLN A 46 0.18 -1.20 2.58
N GLY A 47 0.50 -0.85 1.32
CA GLY A 47 -0.33 -1.14 0.15
C GLY A 47 -0.25 -2.57 -0.40
N LEU A 48 0.67 -3.39 0.12
CA LEU A 48 0.84 -4.78 -0.30
C LEU A 48 -0.33 -5.64 0.20
N ARG A 49 -0.86 -6.48 -0.68
CA ARG A 49 -1.99 -7.39 -0.37
C ARG A 49 -1.96 -8.67 -1.19
N ASP A 50 -2.56 -9.72 -0.66
CA ASP A 50 -2.88 -10.92 -1.43
C ASP A 50 -3.78 -10.56 -2.60
N THR A 51 -3.36 -10.99 -3.79
CA THR A 51 -3.98 -10.60 -5.05
C THR A 51 -3.95 -11.81 -5.96
N THR A 52 -5.12 -12.27 -6.40
CA THR A 52 -5.31 -13.33 -7.40
C THR A 52 -6.00 -12.75 -8.63
N LEU A 53 -5.91 -13.43 -9.77
CA LEU A 53 -6.61 -12.97 -10.98
C LEU A 53 -8.13 -13.02 -10.80
N GLU A 54 -8.61 -14.09 -10.16
CA GLU A 54 -10.02 -14.30 -9.84
C GLU A 54 -10.53 -13.23 -8.86
N GLY A 55 -9.73 -12.90 -7.85
CA GLY A 55 -10.04 -11.85 -6.89
C GLY A 55 -10.06 -10.46 -7.51
N LEU A 56 -9.25 -10.20 -8.55
CA LEU A 56 -9.30 -8.94 -9.29
C LEU A 56 -10.51 -8.87 -10.23
N ALA A 57 -10.85 -9.98 -10.89
CA ALA A 57 -11.96 -10.06 -11.83
C ALA A 57 -13.33 -9.85 -11.15
N SER A 58 -13.43 -10.14 -9.86
CA SER A 58 -14.67 -9.95 -9.08
C SER A 58 -14.88 -8.51 -8.58
N LEU A 59 -13.91 -7.61 -8.77
CA LEU A 59 -14.01 -6.24 -8.29
C LEU A 59 -14.93 -5.40 -9.17
N LYS A 60 -15.75 -4.56 -8.53
CA LYS A 60 -16.60 -3.60 -9.22
C LYS A 60 -15.75 -2.50 -9.89
N PRO A 61 -16.03 -2.14 -11.15
CA PRO A 61 -15.48 -0.94 -11.76
C PRO A 61 -15.80 0.31 -10.94
N VAL A 62 -14.88 1.27 -10.94
CA VAL A 62 -15.06 2.56 -10.25
C VAL A 62 -16.15 3.39 -10.93
N MET A 63 -16.25 3.29 -12.26
CA MET A 63 -17.28 3.94 -13.07
C MET A 63 -18.07 2.89 -13.84
N GLU A 64 -19.37 3.10 -13.98
CA GLU A 64 -20.24 2.23 -14.75
C GLU A 64 -19.77 2.12 -16.21
N GLY A 65 -19.72 0.90 -16.75
CA GLY A 65 -19.23 0.61 -18.10
C GLY A 65 -17.71 0.69 -18.29
N ALA A 66 -16.93 1.05 -17.26
CA ALA A 66 -15.48 1.09 -17.33
C ALA A 66 -14.82 -0.24 -16.90
N ILE A 67 -13.51 -0.34 -17.13
CA ILE A 67 -12.71 -1.54 -16.81
C ILE A 67 -11.86 -1.39 -15.54
N HIS A 68 -11.62 -0.17 -15.09
CA HIS A 68 -10.71 0.09 -13.97
C HIS A 68 -11.42 -0.06 -12.62
N THR A 69 -10.84 -0.88 -11.74
CA THR A 69 -11.32 -1.16 -10.39
C THR A 69 -10.28 -0.72 -9.35
N ALA A 70 -10.61 -0.81 -8.06
CA ALA A 70 -9.63 -0.65 -6.97
C ALA A 70 -8.45 -1.66 -7.05
N GLY A 71 -8.58 -2.72 -7.84
CA GLY A 71 -7.54 -3.73 -8.12
C GLY A 71 -6.50 -3.29 -9.15
N THR A 72 -6.89 -2.36 -10.03
CA THR A 72 -6.11 -1.94 -11.20
C THR A 72 -5.74 -0.47 -11.20
N SER A 73 -6.21 0.29 -10.22
CA SER A 73 -5.88 1.70 -10.00
C SER A 73 -4.92 1.87 -8.82
N SER A 74 -4.21 2.99 -8.76
CA SER A 74 -3.37 3.34 -7.61
C SER A 74 -4.21 3.56 -6.36
N GLN A 75 -3.66 3.21 -5.20
CA GLN A 75 -4.25 3.56 -3.90
C GLN A 75 -4.00 5.04 -3.62
N ILE A 76 -4.87 5.65 -2.81
CA ILE A 76 -4.54 6.90 -2.14
C ILE A 76 -3.54 6.56 -1.03
N SER A 77 -2.48 7.34 -0.91
CA SER A 77 -1.36 7.04 -0.01
C SER A 77 -0.76 8.31 0.56
N ASP A 78 -0.29 8.23 1.79
CA ASP A 78 0.46 9.28 2.45
C ASP A 78 1.96 8.93 2.45
N GLY A 79 2.80 9.87 2.04
CA GLY A 79 4.24 9.66 1.96
C GLY A 79 5.00 10.91 1.52
N ALA A 80 6.31 10.89 1.73
CA ALA A 80 7.24 11.94 1.31
C ALA A 80 8.54 11.31 0.79
N ALA A 81 9.25 12.02 -0.08
CA ALA A 81 10.56 11.64 -0.61
C ALA A 81 11.42 12.88 -0.82
N ALA A 82 12.75 12.73 -0.78
CA ALA A 82 13.70 13.80 -1.00
C ALA A 82 14.91 13.29 -1.80
N VAL A 83 15.48 14.17 -2.63
CA VAL A 83 16.73 13.95 -3.39
C VAL A 83 17.57 15.23 -3.24
N LEU A 84 18.87 15.09 -3.01
CA LEU A 84 19.82 16.20 -2.88
C LEU A 84 20.51 16.50 -4.23
#